data_AF-A0A430SA13-F1
#
_entry.id   AF-A0A430SA13-F1
#
_cell.length_a   1.000
_cell.length_b   1.000
_cell.length_c   1.000
_cell.angle_alpha   90.00
_cell.angle_beta   90.00
_cell.angle_gamma   90.00
#
_symmetry.space_group_name_H-M   'P 1'
#
loop_
_entity.id
_entity.type
_entity.pdbx_description
1 polymer ?
#
loop_
_entity_poly.entity_id
_entity_poly.type
_entity_poly.pdbx_seq_one_letter_code
_entity_poly.pdbx_strand_id
1 'polypeptide(L)' 'IREIPAPSLPPGVRKQVDFAAEGARVEVRRTVRYRDGRVLENKVVSVYRPWGAVYLVGPTPPPEAPPAPPAQGGGAP' A
#
# COMPACT_ATOMS: atom_id res chain seq x y z
N ILE A 1 2.17 -1.77 -5.79
CA ILE A 1 2.65 -1.59 -4.40
C ILE A 1 3.51 -0.34 -4.38
N ARG A 2 3.36 0.52 -3.36
CA ARG A 2 4.17 1.73 -3.17
C ARG A 2 4.93 1.63 -1.86
N GLU A 3 6.22 1.96 -1.87
CA GLU A 3 7.04 1.99 -0.66
C GLU A 3 7.53 3.43 -0.40
N ILE A 4 7.54 3.82 0.87
CA ILE A 4 7.93 5.15 1.32
C ILE A 4 9.01 4.97 2.39
N PRO A 5 10.23 5.51 2.18
CA PRO A 5 11.27 5.47 3.19
C PRO A 5 10.83 6.16 4.48
N ALA A 6 11.01 5.49 5.61
CA ALA A 6 10.68 5.99 6.94
C ALA A 6 11.88 5.74 7.88
N PRO A 7 12.80 6.71 8.03
CA PRO A 7 13.99 6.58 8.87
C PRO A 7 13.70 6.32 10.35
N SER A 8 12.48 6.63 10.79
CA SER A 8 11.99 6.35 12.14
C SER A 8 11.66 4.87 12.39
N LEU A 9 11.54 4.04 11.34
CA LEU A 9 11.39 2.61 11.49
C LEU A 9 12.76 1.94 11.66
N PRO A 10 12.87 0.87 12.49
CA PRO A 10 14.11 0.14 12.62
C PRO A 10 14.58 -0.45 11.27
N PRO A 11 15.90 -0.65 11.08
CA PRO A 11 16.42 -1.22 9.84
C PRO A 11 15.78 -2.56 9.50
N GLY A 12 15.44 -2.76 8.21
CA GLY A 12 14.78 -3.97 7.70
C GLY A 12 13.29 -4.09 8.03
N VAL A 13 12.72 -3.18 8.82
CA VAL A 13 11.27 -3.21 9.13
C VAL A 13 10.46 -2.68 7.97
N ARG A 14 9.44 -3.46 7.59
CA ARG A 14 8.44 -3.08 6.60
C ARG A 14 7.06 -3.04 7.25
N LYS A 15 6.41 -1.87 7.21
CA LYS A 15 5.11 -1.64 7.85
C LYS A 15 4.07 -1.22 6.82
N GLN A 16 3.00 -2.00 6.68
CA GLN A 16 1.87 -1.59 5.84
C GLN A 16 1.09 -0.46 6.51
N VAL A 17 0.76 0.58 5.74
CA VAL A 17 -0.04 1.73 6.21
C VAL A 17 -1.29 1.97 5.39
N ASP A 18 -1.37 1.39 4.19
CA ASP A 18 -2.58 1.38 3.39
C ASP A 18 -2.70 0.05 2.64
N PHE A 19 -3.94 -0.39 2.43
CA PHE A 19 -4.25 -1.61 1.71
C PHE A 19 -4.56 -1.29 0.25
N ALA A 20 -4.32 -2.27 -0.62
CA ALA A 20 -4.78 -2.14 -1.99
C ALA A 20 -6.30 -2.10 -2.01
N ALA A 21 -6.86 -1.21 -2.82
CA ALA A 21 -8.28 -1.14 -3.04
C ALA A 21 -8.55 -1.09 -4.55
N GLU A 22 -9.57 -1.85 -4.94
CA GLU A 22 -10.11 -1.76 -6.28
C GLU A 22 -10.72 -0.38 -6.52
N GLY A 23 -10.64 0.06 -7.77
CA GLY A 23 -11.34 1.26 -8.20
C GLY A 23 -12.84 1.00 -8.30
N ALA A 24 -13.60 2.04 -8.57
CA ALA A 24 -15.02 1.93 -8.83
C ALA A 24 -15.47 2.95 -9.87
N ARG A 25 -16.44 2.54 -10.69
CA ARG A 25 -17.18 3.45 -11.55
C ARG A 25 -18.62 3.49 -11.06
N VAL A 26 -19.01 4.63 -10.48
CA VAL A 26 -20.35 4.84 -9.95
C VAL A 26 -21.12 5.72 -10.91
N GLU A 27 -22.29 5.26 -11.34
CA GLU A 27 -23.20 6.02 -12.18
C GLU A 27 -24.50 6.28 -11.44
N VAL A 28 -24.83 7.54 -11.24
CA VAL A 28 -26.11 7.98 -10.67
C VAL A 28 -26.98 8.46 -11.82
N ARG A 29 -28.14 7.82 -11.97
CA ARG A 29 -29.17 8.21 -12.94
C ARG A 29 -30.35 8.81 -12.19
N ARG A 30 -30.81 9.98 -12.64
CA ARG A 30 -32.01 10.64 -12.12
C ARG A 30 -33.00 10.85 -13.24
N THR A 31 -34.22 10.37 -13.02
CA THR A 31 -35.34 10.59 -13.94
C THR A 31 -36.40 11.41 -13.24
N VAL A 32 -36.76 12.56 -13.82
CA VAL A 32 -37.86 13.41 -13.36
C VAL A 32 -39.01 13.27 -14.34
N ARG A 33 -40.20 12.98 -13.82
CA ARG A 33 -41.44 12.94 -14.60
C ARG A 33 -42.29 14.13 -14.20
N TYR A 34 -42.63 14.97 -15.16
CA TYR A 34 -43.47 16.15 -14.97
C TYR A 34 -44.94 15.78 -15.18
N ARG A 35 -45.85 16.56 -14.58
CA ARG A 35 -47.30 16.34 -14.71
C ARG A 35 -47.81 16.48 -16.14
N ASP A 36 -47.11 17.24 -16.98
CA ASP A 36 -47.41 17.43 -18.40
C ASP A 36 -46.88 16.28 -19.29
N GLY A 37 -46.35 15.21 -18.68
CA GLY A 37 -45.84 14.04 -19.39
C GLY A 37 -44.38 14.18 -19.84
N ARG A 38 -43.73 15.34 -19.67
CA ARG A 38 -42.31 15.48 -19.97
C ARG A 38 -41.47 14.61 -19.04
N VAL A 39 -40.34 14.14 -19.56
CA VAL A 39 -39.34 13.39 -18.79
C VAL A 39 -37.99 14.07 -18.95
N LEU A 40 -37.33 14.35 -17.83
CA LEU A 40 -35.94 14.81 -17.79
C LEU A 40 -35.06 13.72 -17.19
N GLU A 41 -34.00 13.38 -17.91
CA GLU A 41 -33.00 12.42 -17.43
C GLU A 41 -31.66 13.11 -17.19
N ASN A 42 -31.03 12.79 -16.07
CA ASN A 42 -29.70 13.26 -15.72
C ASN A 42 -28.81 12.06 -15.39
N LYS A 43 -27.53 12.19 -15.73
CA LYS A 43 -26.50 11.20 -15.46
C LYS A 43 -25.30 11.88 -14.84
N VAL A 44 -24.84 11.37 -13.70
CA VAL A 44 -23.60 11.77 -13.05
C VAL A 44 -22.72 10.54 -12.93
N VAL A 45 -21.44 10.68 -13.30
CA VAL A 45 -20.46 9.58 -13.24
C VAL A 45 -19.31 9.99 -12.34
N SER A 46 -19.02 9.15 -11.34
CA SER A 46 -17.85 9.26 -10.48
C SER A 46 -16.90 8.08 -10.76
N VAL A 47 -15.62 8.37 -10.95
CA VAL A 47 -14.58 7.37 -11.20
C VAL A 47 -13.56 7.41 -10.07
N TYR A 48 -13.57 6.38 -9.23
CA TYR A 48 -12.59 6.14 -8.19
C TYR A 48 -11.47 5.29 -8.80
N ARG A 49 -10.25 5.83 -8.83
CA ARG A 49 -9.10 5.09 -9.37
C ARG A 49 -8.68 4.00 -8.37
N PRO A 50 -8.30 2.81 -8.83
CA PRO A 50 -7.70 1.81 -7.95
C PRO A 50 -6.38 2.36 -7.39
N TRP A 51 -6.00 1.86 -6.21
CA TRP A 51 -4.67 2.11 -5.66
C TRP A 51 -4.09 0.84 -5.05
N GLY A 52 -2.76 0.75 -5.08
CA GLY A 52 -2.03 -0.36 -4.49
C GLY A 52 -1.72 -0.13 -3.01
N ALA A 53 -1.41 -1.21 -2.29
CA ALA A 53 -0.94 -1.15 -0.92
C ALA A 53 0.28 -0.24 -0.76
N VAL A 54 0.34 0.48 0.36
CA VAL A 54 1.42 1.39 0.73
C VAL A 54 2.15 0.85 1.95
N TYR A 55 3.48 0.81 1.86
CA TYR A 55 4.35 0.39 2.94
C TYR A 55 5.32 1.51 3.31
N LEU A 56 5.54 1.68 4.60
CA LEU A 56 6.70 2.37 5.13
C LEU A 56 7.85 1.37 5.27
N VAL A 57 9.05 1.75 4.84
CA VAL A 57 10.24 0.90 4.90
C VAL A 57 11.34 1.59 5.69
N GLY A 58 11.87 0.88 6.69
CA GLY A 58 13.04 1.32 7.44
C GLY A 58 14.32 1.26 6.60
N PRO A 59 15.44 1.84 7.09
CA PRO A 59 16.72 1.77 6.41
C PRO A 59 17.18 0.34 6.14
N THR A 60 18.12 0.16 5.20
CA THR A 60 18.75 -1.15 4.99
C THR A 60 19.62 -1.50 6.20
N PRO A 61 19.51 -2.72 6.78
CA PRO A 61 20.39 -3.15 7.85
C PRO A 61 21.86 -3.13 7.40
N PRO A 62 22.80 -2.82 8.30
CA PRO A 62 24.22 -3.01 8.00
C PRO A 62 24.50 -4.50 7.70
N PRO A 63 25.48 -4.80 6.82
CA PRO A 63 25.89 -6.17 6.55
C PRO A 63 26.24 -6.90 7.86
N GLU A 64 25.76 -8.12 8.03
CA GLU A 64 26.11 -8.95 9.18
C GLU A 64 27.63 -9.17 9.18
N ALA A 65 28.27 -8.98 10.33
CA ALA A 65 29.70 -9.24 10.46
C ALA A 65 29.97 -10.72 10.15
N PRO A 66 31.02 -11.06 9.38
CA PRO A 66 31.32 -12.45 9.08
C PRO A 66 31.46 -13.26 10.38
N PRO A 67 30.98 -14.52 10.41
CA PRO A 67 31.01 -15.33 11.61
C PRO A 67 32.44 -15.40 12.15
N ALA A 68 32.59 -15.26 13.46
CA ALA A 68 33.89 -15.36 14.11
C ALA A 68 34.56 -16.69 13.70
N PRO A 69 35.86 -16.69 13.36
CA PRO A 69 36.56 -17.92 13.02
C PRO A 69 36.41 -18.91 14.19
N PRO A 70 36.19 -20.21 13.91
CA PRO A 70 36.02 -21.20 14.96
C PRO A 70 37.20 -21.14 15.92
N ALA A 71 36.91 -21.07 17.23
CA ALA A 71 37.93 -21.08 18.26
C ALA A 71 38.83 -22.30 18.04
N GLN A 72 40.10 -22.08 17.69
CA GLN A 72 41.08 -23.15 17.61
C GLN A 72 41.15 -23.79 19.00
N GLY A 73 40.56 -24.97 19.12
CA GLY A 73 40.61 -25.77 20.33
C GLY A 73 42.07 -25.99 20.70
N GLY A 74 42.49 -25.38 21.82
CA GLY A 74 43.81 -25.61 22.38
C GLY A 74 43.97 -27.10 22.66
N GLY A 75 44.91 -27.71 21.95
CA GLY A 75 45.33 -29.08 22.18
C GLY A 75 45.88 -29.23 23.60
N ALA A 76 45.41 -30.27 24.27
CA ALA A 76 46.04 -30.82 25.47
C ALA A 76 47.49 -31.24 25.17
N PRO A 77 48.38 -31.10 26.16
CA PRO A 77 49.12 -32.26 26.65
C PRO A 77 48.64 -32.75 28.02
#